data_AF-A0A0M3HFY0-F1
#
_entry.id   AF-A0A0M3HFY0-F1
#
_cell.length_a   1.000
_cell.length_b   1.000
_cell.length_c   1.000
_cell.angle_alpha   90.00
_cell.angle_beta   90.00
_cell.angle_gamma   90.00
#
_symmetry.space_group_name_H-M   'P 1'
#
loop_
_entity.id
_entity.type
_entity.pdbx_description
1 polymer ?
#
loop_
_entity_poly.entity_id
_entity_poly.type
_entity_poly.pdbx_seq_one_letter_code
_entity_poly.pdbx_strand_id
1 'polypeptide(L)'
;MKSKVSKAEKKASSTRPNENHLRVNFLHHAAQLLFSQSVERGDALSKLGSTYIRHMNDVCLMEHIKVDREIGRTLCAKCKRVFVSNPDSNSHPIKIRLNRKKQVVRTCLDCGAVRRFTMNRNYLSRNEKAELEMTLCESREAIDQAGGVEVKSES
;
A
#
# COMPACT_ATOMS: atom_id res chain seq x y z
N MET A 1 -31.39 -33.50 21.51
CA MET A 1 -31.09 -32.07 21.80
C MET A 1 -29.99 -31.63 20.84
N LYS A 2 -30.28 -30.70 19.90
CA LYS A 2 -29.31 -30.22 18.91
C LYS A 2 -28.54 -29.04 19.50
N SER A 3 -27.27 -29.25 19.82
CA SER A 3 -26.34 -28.24 20.32
C SER A 3 -26.14 -27.16 19.26
N LYS A 4 -26.48 -25.92 19.60
CA LYS A 4 -26.22 -24.73 18.79
C LYS A 4 -24.73 -24.40 18.92
N VAL A 5 -23.94 -24.77 17.91
CA VAL A 5 -22.57 -24.28 17.77
C VAL A 5 -22.63 -22.76 17.57
N SER A 6 -21.88 -22.04 18.38
CA SER A 6 -21.87 -20.59 18.46
C SER A 6 -21.40 -19.99 17.14
N LYS A 7 -22.03 -18.88 16.74
CA LYS A 7 -21.79 -18.16 15.48
C LYS A 7 -20.39 -17.51 15.41
N ALA A 8 -19.57 -17.65 16.46
CA ALA A 8 -18.27 -17.00 16.63
C ALA A 8 -17.11 -17.75 15.94
N GLU A 9 -17.21 -19.07 15.74
CA GLU A 9 -16.09 -19.88 15.23
C GLU A 9 -16.03 -19.96 13.69
N LYS A 10 -16.96 -19.35 12.95
CA LYS A 10 -17.08 -19.50 11.48
C LYS A 10 -16.35 -18.45 10.62
N LYS A 11 -15.39 -17.71 11.15
CA LYS A 11 -14.65 -16.75 10.31
C LYS A 11 -13.15 -16.67 10.59
N ALA A 12 -12.50 -17.83 10.78
CA ALA A 12 -11.11 -17.95 10.36
C ALA A 12 -11.09 -17.94 8.83
N SER A 13 -11.23 -16.76 8.21
CA SER A 13 -10.91 -16.61 6.79
C SER A 13 -9.46 -17.01 6.64
N SER A 14 -9.19 -18.01 5.78
CA SER A 14 -7.84 -18.42 5.40
C SER A 14 -6.90 -17.21 5.32
N THR A 15 -5.84 -17.20 6.14
CA THR A 15 -4.80 -16.16 6.15
C THR A 15 -4.04 -16.07 4.83
N ARG A 16 -4.28 -17.00 3.89
CA ARG A 16 -3.60 -17.04 2.60
C ARG A 16 -4.22 -16.01 1.65
N PRO A 17 -3.40 -15.14 1.01
CA PRO A 17 -3.87 -14.26 -0.03
C PRO A 17 -4.57 -15.08 -1.12
N ASN A 18 -5.79 -14.67 -1.50
CA ASN A 18 -6.47 -15.26 -2.65
C ASN A 18 -5.61 -15.06 -3.90
N GLU A 19 -5.65 -15.99 -4.86
CA GLU A 19 -4.91 -15.94 -6.14
C GLU A 19 -5.05 -14.60 -6.85
N ASN A 20 -6.23 -13.97 -6.77
CA ASN A 20 -6.44 -12.64 -7.35
C ASN A 20 -5.61 -11.54 -6.66
N HIS A 21 -5.36 -11.64 -5.35
CA HIS A 21 -4.45 -10.72 -4.65
C HIS A 21 -3.00 -10.96 -5.09
N LEU A 22 -2.59 -12.21 -5.28
CA LEU A 22 -1.28 -12.55 -5.82
C LEU A 22 -1.10 -11.99 -7.25
N ARG A 23 -2.13 -12.12 -8.08
CA ARG A 23 -2.15 -11.56 -9.45
C ARG A 23 -2.04 -10.04 -9.46
N VAL A 24 -2.82 -9.35 -8.62
CA VAL A 24 -2.73 -7.88 -8.48
C VAL A 24 -1.34 -7.47 -8.01
N ASN A 25 -0.78 -8.18 -7.03
CA ASN A 25 0.56 -7.90 -6.53
C ASN A 25 1.63 -8.08 -7.61
N PHE A 26 1.57 -9.18 -8.36
CA PHE A 26 2.45 -9.46 -9.48
C PHE A 26 2.41 -8.36 -10.54
N LEU A 27 1.21 -7.95 -10.97
CA LEU A 27 1.03 -6.91 -11.99
C LEU A 27 1.61 -5.56 -11.53
N HIS A 28 1.43 -5.22 -10.26
CA HIS A 28 1.99 -4.00 -9.69
C HIS A 28 3.52 -4.02 -9.65
N HIS A 29 4.13 -5.12 -9.19
CA HIS A 29 5.58 -5.27 -9.15
C HIS A 29 6.22 -5.33 -10.55
N ALA A 30 5.61 -6.04 -11.49
CA ALA A 30 6.05 -6.06 -12.87
C ALA A 30 6.07 -4.64 -13.48
N ALA A 31 5.00 -3.86 -13.22
CA ALA A 31 4.96 -2.48 -13.66
C ALA A 31 6.07 -1.62 -13.01
N GLN A 32 6.31 -1.77 -11.70
CA GLN A 32 7.38 -1.05 -11.00
C GLN A 32 8.75 -1.30 -11.63
N LEU A 33 9.09 -2.56 -11.93
CA LEU A 33 10.34 -2.95 -12.56
C LEU A 33 10.49 -2.34 -13.97
N LEU A 34 9.42 -2.35 -14.77
CA LEU A 34 9.47 -1.73 -16.09
C LEU A 34 9.67 -0.21 -16.01
N PHE A 35 9.01 0.45 -15.06
CA PHE A 35 9.19 1.89 -14.87
C PHE A 35 10.54 2.25 -14.26
N SER A 36 11.17 1.36 -13.49
CA SER A 36 12.54 1.58 -12.99
C SER A 36 13.58 1.42 -14.10
N GLN A 37 13.32 0.57 -15.09
CA GLN A 37 14.20 0.38 -16.25
C GLN A 37 13.93 1.39 -17.37
N SER A 38 12.78 2.08 -17.35
CA SER A 38 12.48 3.12 -18.34
C SER A 38 13.44 4.31 -18.18
N VAL A 39 14.16 4.63 -19.25
CA VAL A 39 15.12 5.75 -19.28
C VAL A 39 14.42 7.02 -19.75
N GLU A 40 13.54 6.89 -20.74
CA GLU A 40 12.86 8.01 -21.37
C GLU A 40 11.35 8.03 -21.09
N ARG A 41 10.76 9.21 -21.27
CA ARG A 41 9.31 9.36 -21.14
C ARG A 41 8.63 8.83 -22.39
N GLY A 42 7.80 7.79 -22.22
CA GLY A 42 7.01 7.23 -23.31
C GLY A 42 7.74 6.17 -24.13
N ASP A 43 8.86 5.64 -23.61
CA ASP A 43 9.52 4.46 -24.16
C ASP A 43 8.60 3.21 -24.14
N ALA A 44 9.05 2.14 -24.82
CA ALA A 44 8.28 0.91 -24.91
C ALA A 44 8.01 0.28 -23.54
N LEU A 45 8.98 0.35 -22.62
CA LEU A 45 8.88 -0.17 -21.27
C LEU A 45 7.84 0.59 -20.44
N SER A 46 7.79 1.92 -20.53
CA SER A 46 6.81 2.76 -19.86
C SER A 46 5.38 2.50 -20.37
N LYS A 47 5.22 2.28 -21.69
CA LYS A 47 3.93 1.87 -22.27
C LYS A 47 3.49 0.50 -21.75
N LEU A 48 4.41 -0.47 -21.71
CA LEU A 48 4.14 -1.82 -21.20
C LEU A 48 3.78 -1.79 -19.71
N GLY A 49 4.53 -1.05 -18.89
CA GLY A 49 4.23 -0.86 -17.47
C GLY A 49 2.86 -0.23 -17.24
N SER A 50 2.48 0.75 -18.08
CA SER A 50 1.15 1.36 -18.01
C SER A 50 0.05 0.34 -18.33
N THR A 51 0.30 -0.57 -19.27
CA THR A 51 -0.63 -1.66 -19.62
C THR A 51 -0.81 -2.64 -18.46
N TYR A 52 0.26 -3.03 -17.74
CA TYR A 52 0.11 -3.86 -16.54
C TYR A 52 -0.71 -3.19 -15.44
N ILE A 53 -0.54 -1.88 -15.22
CA ILE A 53 -1.39 -1.16 -14.26
C ILE A 53 -2.85 -1.09 -14.72
N ARG A 54 -3.13 -0.96 -16.02
CA ARG A 54 -4.52 -1.05 -16.52
C ARG A 54 -5.11 -2.41 -16.22
N HIS A 55 -4.42 -3.49 -16.58
CA HIS A 55 -4.85 -4.85 -16.26
C HIS A 55 -5.04 -5.08 -14.76
N MET A 56 -4.16 -4.52 -13.92
CA MET A 56 -4.31 -4.57 -12.47
C MET A 56 -5.63 -3.93 -12.03
N ASN A 57 -5.96 -2.74 -12.56
CA ASN A 57 -7.21 -2.05 -12.24
C ASN A 57 -8.44 -2.82 -12.74
N ASP A 58 -8.35 -3.46 -13.92
CA ASP A 58 -9.42 -4.27 -14.48
C ASP A 58 -9.70 -5.49 -13.59
N VAL A 59 -8.65 -6.20 -13.16
CA VAL A 59 -8.79 -7.32 -12.19
C VAL A 59 -9.39 -6.82 -10.89
N CYS A 60 -8.94 -5.68 -10.36
CA CYS A 60 -9.52 -5.12 -9.13
C CYS A 60 -11.00 -4.75 -9.28
N LEU A 61 -11.41 -4.25 -10.45
CA LEU A 61 -12.79 -3.91 -10.73
C LEU A 61 -13.66 -5.16 -10.84
N MET A 62 -13.22 -6.17 -11.58
CA MET A 62 -13.96 -7.42 -11.81
C MET A 62 -14.11 -8.25 -10.52
N GLU A 63 -13.03 -8.35 -9.74
CA GLU A 63 -12.98 -9.17 -8.53
C GLU A 63 -13.39 -8.39 -7.27
N HIS A 64 -13.85 -7.14 -7.42
CA HIS A 64 -14.19 -6.23 -6.33
C HIS A 64 -13.08 -6.10 -5.26
N ILE A 65 -11.82 -6.16 -5.69
CA ILE A 65 -10.65 -6.02 -4.81
C ILE A 65 -10.37 -4.55 -4.58
N LYS A 66 -10.33 -4.17 -3.31
CA LYS A 66 -9.96 -2.81 -2.92
C LYS A 66 -8.45 -2.69 -2.78
N VAL A 67 -7.84 -1.92 -3.68
CA VAL A 67 -6.40 -1.60 -3.62
C VAL A 67 -6.10 -0.74 -2.41
N ASP A 68 -4.95 -1.01 -1.77
CA ASP A 68 -4.45 -0.22 -0.66
C ASP A 68 -4.22 1.25 -1.07
N ARG A 69 -4.43 2.18 -0.13
CA ARG A 69 -4.24 3.61 -0.38
C ARG A 69 -2.79 3.94 -0.71
N GLU A 70 -1.82 3.24 -0.16
CA GLU A 70 -0.39 3.42 -0.43
C GLU A 70 -0.03 3.05 -1.86
N ILE A 71 -0.51 1.89 -2.34
CA ILE A 71 -0.39 1.49 -3.74
C ILE A 71 -1.08 2.53 -4.62
N GLY A 72 -2.31 2.93 -4.28
CA GLY A 72 -3.02 3.99 -5.00
C GLY A 72 -2.24 5.32 -5.01
N ARG A 73 -1.49 5.63 -3.95
CA ARG A 73 -0.64 6.82 -3.84
C ARG A 73 0.62 6.69 -4.69
N THR A 74 1.14 5.53 -5.06
CA THR A 74 2.31 5.45 -5.96
C THR A 74 1.93 5.64 -7.44
N LEU A 75 0.64 5.60 -7.77
CA LEU A 75 0.13 5.72 -9.13
C LEU A 75 -0.29 7.14 -9.52
N CYS A 76 -0.11 7.46 -10.80
CA CYS A 76 -0.74 8.62 -11.42
C CYS A 76 -2.24 8.39 -11.64
N ALA A 77 -3.06 9.40 -11.31
CA ALA A 77 -4.51 9.33 -11.50
C ALA A 77 -4.92 9.16 -12.98
N LYS A 78 -4.20 9.84 -13.88
CA LYS A 78 -4.53 9.97 -15.31
C LYS A 78 -3.78 8.95 -16.17
N CYS A 79 -2.46 9.08 -16.29
CA CYS A 79 -1.66 8.22 -17.18
C CYS A 79 -1.32 6.83 -16.60
N LYS A 80 -1.68 6.55 -15.33
CA LYS A 80 -1.40 5.28 -14.64
C LYS A 80 0.08 4.90 -14.49
N ARG A 81 1.02 5.82 -14.77
CA ARG A 81 2.44 5.62 -14.47
C ARG A 81 2.66 5.41 -12.96
N VAL A 82 3.52 4.46 -12.61
CA VAL A 82 4.02 4.27 -11.24
C VAL A 82 5.18 5.23 -11.00
N PHE A 83 5.17 5.90 -9.86
CA PHE A 83 6.24 6.81 -9.47
C PHE A 83 7.36 6.03 -8.79
N VAL A 84 8.34 5.61 -9.58
CA VAL A 84 9.57 4.94 -9.11
C VAL A 84 10.74 5.90 -9.26
N SER A 85 11.64 5.91 -8.27
CA SER A 85 12.92 6.62 -8.39
C SER A 85 13.87 5.74 -9.19
N ASN A 86 14.34 6.25 -10.33
CA ASN A 86 15.39 5.60 -11.11
C ASN A 86 16.72 6.28 -10.74
N PRO A 87 17.70 5.57 -10.15
CA PRO A 87 19.00 6.15 -9.81
C PRO A 87 19.84 6.49 -11.04
N ASP A 88 19.66 5.76 -12.14
CA ASP A 88 20.46 5.91 -13.37
C ASP A 88 19.93 7.05 -14.25
N SER A 89 18.63 7.34 -14.16
CA SER A 89 18.04 8.48 -14.84
C SER A 89 17.98 9.69 -13.91
N ASN A 90 18.58 10.81 -14.31
CA ASN A 90 18.44 12.08 -13.59
C ASN A 90 17.03 12.70 -13.73
N SER A 91 16.06 11.96 -14.31
CA SER A 91 14.68 12.38 -14.53
C SER A 91 13.74 11.73 -13.51
N HIS A 92 13.36 12.49 -12.49
CA HIS A 92 12.26 12.08 -11.61
C HIS A 92 10.91 12.12 -12.34
N PRO A 93 9.99 11.16 -12.12
CA PRO A 93 8.66 11.15 -12.76
C PRO A 93 7.66 12.11 -12.07
N ILE A 94 8.02 12.66 -10.91
CA ILE A 94 7.15 13.50 -10.08
C ILE A 94 7.84 14.76 -9.61
N LYS A 95 7.03 15.80 -9.43
CA LYS A 95 7.40 17.01 -8.69
C LYS A 95 6.56 17.12 -7.43
N ILE A 96 7.22 17.12 -6.27
CA ILE A 96 6.60 17.27 -4.96
C ILE A 96 6.82 18.71 -4.49
N ARG A 97 5.76 19.34 -3.96
CA ARG A 97 5.80 20.69 -3.39
C ARG A 97 4.92 20.73 -2.14
N LEU A 98 5.28 21.55 -1.17
CA LEU A 98 4.42 21.87 -0.04
C LEU A 98 3.64 23.16 -0.32
N ASN A 99 2.32 23.12 -0.21
CA ASN A 99 1.47 24.32 -0.36
C ASN A 99 1.34 25.07 0.98
N ARG A 100 0.95 26.36 0.94
CA ARG A 100 0.66 27.22 2.11
C ARG A 100 -0.32 26.58 3.10
N LYS A 101 -1.25 25.75 2.61
CA LYS A 101 -2.20 24.96 3.43
C LYS A 101 -1.58 23.71 4.08
N LYS A 102 -0.25 23.58 4.14
CA LYS A 102 0.49 22.40 4.62
C LYS A 102 0.06 21.09 3.95
N GLN A 103 -0.23 21.16 2.65
CA GLN A 103 -0.59 20.00 1.83
C GLN A 103 0.57 19.61 0.93
N VAL A 104 0.88 18.32 0.87
CA VAL A 104 1.84 17.77 -0.11
C VAL A 104 1.13 17.72 -1.47
N VAL A 105 1.60 18.53 -2.40
CA VAL A 105 1.13 18.57 -3.78
C VAL A 105 2.10 17.78 -4.64
N ARG A 106 1.61 16.68 -5.21
CA ARG A 106 2.36 15.84 -6.13
C ARG A 106 1.84 16.04 -7.55
N THR A 107 2.73 16.43 -8.45
CA THR A 107 2.44 16.63 -9.88
C THR A 107 3.16 15.56 -10.69
N CYS A 108 2.43 14.82 -11.51
CA CYS A 108 3.00 13.92 -12.50
C CYS A 108 3.66 14.73 -13.62
N LEU A 109 4.92 14.44 -13.92
CA LEU A 109 5.64 15.19 -14.94
C LEU A 109 5.34 14.71 -16.37
N ASP A 110 4.73 13.53 -16.56
CA ASP A 110 4.34 13.04 -17.89
C ASP A 110 3.03 13.62 -18.40
N CYS A 111 2.01 13.71 -17.53
CA CYS A 111 0.66 14.13 -17.94
C CYS A 111 0.13 15.36 -17.20
N GLY A 112 0.91 15.93 -16.28
CA GLY A 112 0.53 17.11 -15.50
C GLY A 112 -0.52 16.89 -14.42
N ALA A 113 -1.02 15.65 -14.23
CA ALA A 113 -2.04 15.38 -13.22
C ALA A 113 -1.53 15.69 -11.80
N VAL A 114 -2.36 16.38 -11.02
CA VAL A 114 -2.03 16.83 -9.66
C VAL A 114 -2.85 16.05 -8.62
N ARG A 115 -2.17 15.56 -7.57
CA ARG A 115 -2.80 15.05 -6.35
C ARG A 115 -2.33 15.85 -5.14
N ARG A 116 -3.23 16.04 -4.18
CA ARG A 116 -2.98 16.80 -2.95
C ARG A 116 -3.23 15.89 -1.76
N PHE A 117 -2.29 15.85 -0.83
CA PHE A 117 -2.37 15.09 0.40
C PHE A 117 -2.29 16.04 1.59
N THR A 118 -3.28 15.98 2.47
CA THR A 118 -3.25 16.69 3.74
C THR A 118 -2.21 16.06 4.65
N MET A 119 -1.30 16.87 5.20
CA MET A 119 -0.40 16.39 6.24
C MET A 119 -1.10 16.47 7.59
N ASN A 120 -1.41 15.32 8.17
CA ASN A 120 -1.83 15.22 9.55
C ASN A 120 -0.98 14.13 10.21
N ARG A 121 -0.10 14.53 11.13
CA ARG A 121 0.81 13.62 11.83
C ARG A 121 0.09 12.61 12.73
N ASN A 122 -1.12 12.95 13.17
CA ASN A 122 -1.93 12.12 14.07
C ASN A 122 -2.96 11.29 13.28
N TYR A 123 -2.96 11.38 11.95
CA TYR A 123 -3.90 10.64 11.11
C TYR A 123 -3.28 9.33 10.66
N LEU A 124 -3.95 8.23 11.00
CA LEU A 124 -3.69 6.90 10.47
C LEU A 124 -4.89 6.46 9.64
N SER A 125 -4.63 5.87 8.48
CA SER A 125 -5.63 5.19 7.68
C SER A 125 -6.14 3.94 8.42
N ARG A 126 -7.27 3.41 7.95
CA ARG A 126 -7.86 2.20 8.57
C ARG A 126 -6.88 1.02 8.61
N ASN A 127 -6.06 0.86 7.57
CA ASN A 127 -5.13 -0.26 7.46
C ASN A 127 -3.94 -0.05 8.40
N GLU A 128 -3.34 1.15 8.41
CA GLU A 128 -2.28 1.53 9.36
C GLU A 128 -2.73 1.39 10.83
N LYS A 129 -4.00 1.69 11.15
CA LYS A 129 -4.56 1.46 12.49
C LYS A 129 -4.64 -0.02 12.84
N ALA A 130 -5.11 -0.85 11.91
CA ALA A 130 -5.22 -2.29 12.11
C ALA A 130 -3.83 -2.93 12.28
N GLU A 131 -2.85 -2.51 11.48
CA GLU A 131 -1.45 -2.94 11.61
C GLU A 131 -0.89 -2.56 12.97
N LEU A 132 -1.08 -1.31 13.42
CA LEU A 132 -0.64 -0.86 14.74
C LEU A 132 -1.30 -1.66 15.87
N GLU A 133 -2.60 -1.94 15.78
CA GLU A 133 -3.32 -2.78 16.74
C GLU A 133 -2.76 -4.20 16.80
N MET A 134 -2.45 -4.81 15.65
CA MET A 134 -1.81 -6.14 15.60
C MET A 134 -0.42 -6.13 16.22
N THR A 135 0.43 -5.16 15.85
CA THR A 135 1.79 -5.05 16.42
C THR A 135 1.76 -4.82 17.93
N LEU A 136 0.81 -4.03 18.43
CA LEU A 136 0.62 -3.84 19.87
C LEU A 136 0.16 -5.12 20.56
N CYS A 137 -0.71 -5.90 19.93
CA CYS A 137 -1.13 -7.22 20.44
C CYS A 137 0.05 -8.18 20.54
N GLU A 138 0.83 -8.33 19.45
CA GLU A 138 2.03 -9.18 19.40
C GLU A 138 3.07 -8.76 20.45
N SER A 139 3.28 -7.45 20.63
CA SER A 139 4.22 -6.94 21.63
C SER A 139 3.78 -7.19 23.07
N ARG A 140 2.46 -7.13 23.35
CA ARG A 140 1.91 -7.47 24.67
C ARG A 140 2.03 -8.96 24.96
N GLU A 141 1.71 -9.80 23.98
CA GLU A 141 1.90 -11.25 24.08
C GLU A 141 3.37 -11.59 24.31
N ALA A 142 4.30 -10.88 23.66
CA ALA A 142 5.74 -11.06 23.89
C ALA A 142 6.20 -10.62 25.29
N ILE A 143 5.63 -9.53 25.85
CA ILE A 143 5.91 -9.07 27.22
C ILE A 143 5.34 -10.06 28.25
N ASP A 144 4.11 -10.54 28.05
CA ASP A 144 3.46 -11.50 28.94
C ASP A 144 4.18 -12.87 28.90
N GLN A 145 4.74 -13.26 27.75
CA GLN A 145 5.59 -14.45 27.61
C GLN A 145 7.00 -14.28 28.19
N ALA A 146 7.50 -13.04 28.32
CA ALA A 146 8.82 -12.74 28.88
C ALA A 146 8.84 -12.70 30.42
N GLY A 147 7.69 -12.87 31.08
CA GLY A 147 7.58 -13.02 32.53
C GLY A 147 7.56 -11.68 33.27
N GLY A 148 6.49 -11.46 34.03
CA GLY A 148 6.42 -10.39 35.01
C GLY A 148 7.53 -10.56 36.05
N VAL A 149 8.56 -9.72 35.96
CA VAL A 149 9.56 -9.58 37.02
C VAL A 149 8.88 -8.81 38.16
N GLU A 150 8.38 -9.53 39.17
CA GLU A 150 8.07 -8.97 40.47
C GLU A 150 9.33 -8.31 41.04
N VAL A 151 9.33 -6.98 41.07
CA VAL A 151 10.30 -6.21 41.85
C VAL A 151 9.91 -6.37 43.31
N LYS A 152 10.51 -7.34 44.01
CA LYS A 152 10.49 -7.36 45.48
C LYS A 152 11.32 -6.18 45.97
N SER A 153 10.64 -5.13 46.42
CA SER A 153 11.22 -4.09 47.27
C SER A 153 11.46 -4.69 48.65
N GLU A 154 12.70 -5.06 48.96
CA GLU A 154 13.12 -5.35 50.33
C GLU A 154 13.30 -4.02 51.08
N SER A 155 12.60 -3.89 52.21
CA SER A 155 12.83 -2.89 53.27
C SER A 155 12.50 -3.54 54.60
#